data_AF-A0A961Q9A0-F1
#
_entry.id   AF-A0A961Q9A0-F1
#
_cell.length_a   1.000
_cell.length_b   1.000
_cell.length_c   1.000
_cell.angle_alpha   90.00
_cell.angle_beta   90.00
_cell.angle_gamma   90.00
#
_symmetry.space_group_name_H-M   'P 1'
#
loop_
_entity.id
_entity.type
_entity.pdbx_description
1 polymer ?
#
loop_
_entity_poly.entity_id
_entity_poly.type
_entity_poly.pdbx_seq_one_letter_code
_entity_poly.pdbx_strand_id
1 'polypeptide(L)'
;MALSAILDTIDGLNDEVKGHYTEIKDGPNAGKFRLDVTPVSGLTLEDTSGLKSALQETRTERDRLKDRVKALGDLDVSDVKSKLEKLAELEAIDPTKEADKIADQKAQAKLDRLERDHRARVQAKDIRINQLEGTVRKVSIQDAATRAISKANGNAALLLPHVISCLDLELGEDGNVAVFVKDGFGNRRVKSSGADMGIEDFVAELRASDDFASAFKASGQTGGGTVGSDGKAPRFHTNEPRKSEMSFAQRGAFISAHGLEAFQKLKS
;
A
#
# COMPACT_ATOMS: atom_id res chain seq x y z
N MET A 1 -101.34 50.99 -4.05
CA MET A 1 -101.15 49.53 -4.19
C MET A 1 -99.66 49.24 -4.15
N ALA A 2 -99.23 48.15 -3.52
CA ALA A 2 -97.84 47.72 -3.59
C ALA A 2 -97.65 46.91 -4.88
N LEU A 3 -96.69 47.31 -5.72
CA LEU A 3 -96.30 46.55 -6.91
C LEU A 3 -95.15 45.60 -6.55
N SER A 4 -95.20 44.37 -7.04
CA SER A 4 -94.14 43.38 -6.84
C SER A 4 -92.98 43.66 -7.78
N ALA A 5 -91.75 43.51 -7.30
CA ALA A 5 -90.55 43.69 -8.12
C ALA A 5 -90.43 42.65 -9.25
N ILE A 6 -90.95 41.43 -9.03
CA ILE A 6 -90.94 40.31 -9.97
C ILE A 6 -92.31 39.62 -9.95
N LEU A 7 -92.84 39.26 -11.12
CA LEU A 7 -94.09 38.54 -11.31
C LEU A 7 -93.88 37.31 -12.20
N ASP A 8 -94.64 36.24 -11.92
CA ASP A 8 -94.64 35.03 -12.75
C ASP A 8 -95.50 35.18 -14.02
N THR A 9 -96.52 36.05 -13.98
CA THR A 9 -97.33 36.46 -15.15
C THR A 9 -97.82 37.90 -15.00
N ILE A 10 -98.07 38.57 -16.12
CA ILE A 10 -98.72 39.89 -16.19
C ILE A 10 -100.22 39.81 -16.56
N ASP A 11 -100.74 38.59 -16.73
CA ASP A 11 -102.14 38.34 -17.04
C ASP A 11 -103.03 38.71 -15.84
N GLY A 12 -104.06 39.51 -16.08
CA GLY A 12 -104.97 40.02 -15.04
C GLY A 12 -104.59 41.38 -14.44
N LEU A 13 -103.45 41.96 -14.81
CA LEU A 13 -103.13 43.35 -14.50
C LEU A 13 -103.85 44.32 -15.46
N ASN A 14 -104.09 45.56 -15.03
CA ASN A 14 -104.54 46.63 -15.93
C ASN A 14 -103.42 47.00 -16.90
N ASP A 15 -103.79 47.44 -18.10
CA ASP A 15 -102.85 47.65 -19.20
C ASP A 15 -101.81 48.74 -18.90
N GLU A 16 -102.17 49.72 -18.07
CA GLU A 16 -101.23 50.73 -17.56
C GLU A 16 -100.12 50.12 -16.71
N VAL A 17 -100.43 49.16 -15.82
CA VAL A 17 -99.41 48.54 -14.96
C VAL A 17 -98.60 47.51 -15.74
N LYS A 18 -99.20 46.79 -16.71
CA LYS A 18 -98.47 45.88 -17.60
C LYS A 18 -97.34 46.58 -18.35
N GLY A 19 -97.58 47.81 -18.80
CA GLY A 19 -96.57 48.62 -19.51
C GLY A 19 -95.32 48.94 -18.70
N HIS A 20 -95.36 48.76 -17.38
CA HIS A 20 -94.21 48.97 -16.49
C HIS A 20 -93.42 47.69 -16.20
N TYR A 21 -93.73 46.54 -16.82
CA TYR A 21 -92.97 45.30 -16.61
C TYR A 21 -92.23 44.85 -17.87
N THR A 22 -91.03 44.33 -17.70
CA THR A 22 -90.16 43.79 -18.76
C THR A 22 -89.83 42.32 -18.49
N GLU A 23 -89.89 41.48 -19.52
CA GLU A 23 -89.52 40.06 -19.42
C GLU A 23 -88.01 39.91 -19.16
N ILE A 24 -87.66 39.10 -18.15
CA ILE A 24 -86.29 38.75 -17.80
C ILE A 24 -85.83 37.63 -18.74
N LYS A 25 -84.79 37.89 -19.54
CA LYS A 25 -84.29 36.95 -20.54
C LYS A 25 -83.24 35.97 -20.01
N ASP A 26 -82.48 36.36 -18.99
CA ASP A 26 -81.30 35.62 -18.52
C ASP A 26 -81.24 35.60 -16.98
N GLY A 27 -80.65 34.54 -16.41
CA GLY A 27 -80.44 34.39 -14.97
C GLY A 27 -81.49 33.52 -14.25
N PRO A 28 -81.43 33.43 -12.91
CA PRO A 28 -82.27 32.52 -12.11
C PRO A 28 -83.77 32.84 -12.15
N ASN A 29 -84.14 34.02 -12.68
CA ASN A 29 -85.52 34.47 -12.86
C ASN A 29 -85.92 34.61 -14.34
N ALA A 30 -85.20 33.97 -15.27
CA ALA A 30 -85.55 34.00 -16.69
C ALA A 30 -86.98 33.48 -16.94
N GLY A 31 -87.74 34.16 -17.81
CA GLY A 31 -89.15 33.88 -18.09
C GLY A 31 -90.14 34.54 -17.11
N LYS A 32 -89.65 35.28 -16.10
CA LYS A 32 -90.48 36.13 -15.23
C LYS A 32 -90.48 37.59 -15.70
N PHE A 33 -91.39 38.40 -15.16
CA PHE A 33 -91.52 39.82 -15.49
C PHE A 33 -91.00 40.69 -14.35
N ARG A 34 -90.04 41.60 -14.62
CA ARG A 34 -89.53 42.58 -13.63
C ARG A 34 -90.14 43.95 -13.84
N LEU A 35 -90.34 44.70 -12.76
CA LEU A 35 -90.74 46.11 -12.85
C LEU A 35 -89.59 46.94 -13.46
N ASP A 36 -89.89 47.70 -14.51
CA ASP A 36 -88.98 48.64 -15.14
C ASP A 36 -88.95 49.94 -14.32
N VAL A 37 -87.92 50.05 -13.47
CA VAL A 37 -87.74 51.19 -12.57
C VAL A 37 -86.67 52.10 -13.13
N THR A 38 -87.01 53.36 -13.38
CA THR A 38 -86.02 54.37 -13.75
C THR A 38 -85.09 54.62 -12.54
N PRO A 39 -83.76 54.52 -12.72
CA PRO A 39 -82.81 54.82 -11.65
C PRO A 39 -82.99 56.24 -11.11
N VAL A 40 -83.23 56.39 -9.81
CA VAL A 40 -83.27 57.69 -9.14
C VAL A 40 -82.37 57.63 -7.91
N SER A 41 -81.46 58.60 -7.79
CA SER A 41 -80.51 58.71 -6.66
C SER A 41 -79.68 57.44 -6.39
N GLY A 42 -79.34 56.69 -7.43
CA GLY A 42 -78.50 55.49 -7.32
C GLY A 42 -79.23 54.22 -6.82
N LEU A 43 -80.56 54.27 -6.69
CA LEU A 43 -81.38 53.09 -6.41
C LEU A 43 -81.87 52.49 -7.74
N THR A 44 -81.45 51.26 -8.02
CA THR A 44 -81.84 50.45 -9.18
C THR A 44 -82.38 49.10 -8.70
N LEU A 45 -83.18 48.45 -9.55
CA LEU A 45 -83.68 47.10 -9.28
C LEU A 45 -82.72 46.07 -9.91
N GLU A 46 -81.64 45.75 -9.20
CA GLU A 46 -80.61 44.78 -9.61
C GLU A 46 -80.66 43.49 -8.77
N ASP A 47 -80.35 42.35 -9.41
CA ASP A 47 -80.19 41.07 -8.71
C ASP A 47 -78.78 40.98 -8.09
N THR A 48 -78.71 41.23 -6.78
CA THR A 48 -77.45 41.19 -6.02
C THR A 48 -77.11 39.80 -5.48
N SER A 49 -77.93 38.77 -5.77
CA SER A 49 -77.73 37.41 -5.24
C SER A 49 -76.40 36.78 -5.69
N GLY A 50 -76.04 36.92 -6.98
CA GLY A 50 -74.77 36.43 -7.51
C GLY A 50 -73.56 37.12 -6.89
N LEU A 51 -73.63 38.45 -6.70
CA LEU A 51 -72.59 39.24 -6.02
C LEU A 51 -72.44 38.82 -4.55
N LYS A 52 -73.56 38.54 -3.86
CA LYS A 52 -73.55 38.07 -2.48
C LYS A 52 -72.90 36.68 -2.35
N SER A 53 -73.19 35.76 -3.27
CA SER A 53 -72.58 34.43 -3.31
C SER A 53 -71.08 34.50 -3.60
N ALA A 54 -70.66 35.26 -4.62
CA ALA A 54 -69.24 35.47 -4.93
C ALA A 54 -68.48 36.14 -3.77
N LEU A 55 -69.10 37.10 -3.08
CA LEU A 55 -68.53 37.72 -1.89
C LEU A 55 -68.41 36.74 -0.73
N GLN A 56 -69.35 35.80 -0.58
CA GLN A 56 -69.28 34.76 0.44
C GLN A 56 -68.18 33.72 0.14
N GLU A 57 -68.02 33.31 -1.12
CA GLU A 57 -66.94 32.42 -1.54
C GLU A 57 -65.56 33.06 -1.34
N THR A 58 -65.39 34.30 -1.78
CA THR A 58 -64.12 35.03 -1.59
C THR A 58 -63.78 35.24 -0.12
N ARG A 59 -64.77 35.49 0.74
CA ARG A 59 -64.56 35.53 2.20
C ARG A 59 -64.12 34.18 2.74
N THR A 60 -64.77 33.10 2.33
CA THR A 60 -64.44 31.73 2.77
C THR A 60 -63.03 31.34 2.32
N GLU A 61 -62.66 31.66 1.08
CA GLU A 61 -61.33 31.37 0.54
C GLU A 61 -60.24 32.20 1.22
N ARG A 62 -60.51 33.50 1.45
CA ARG A 62 -59.61 34.34 2.25
C ARG A 62 -59.40 33.77 3.64
N ASP A 63 -60.46 33.33 4.31
CA ASP A 63 -60.36 32.81 5.68
C ASP A 63 -59.56 31.49 5.69
N ARG A 64 -59.78 30.60 4.72
CA ARG A 64 -58.96 29.39 4.51
C ARG A 64 -57.49 29.71 4.26
N LEU A 65 -57.18 30.64 3.36
CA LEU A 65 -55.80 31.04 3.07
C LEU A 65 -55.15 31.69 4.28
N LYS A 66 -55.89 32.52 5.01
CA LYS A 66 -55.42 33.15 6.25
C LYS A 66 -55.09 32.12 7.31
N ASP A 67 -55.90 31.09 7.47
CA ASP A 67 -55.63 30.00 8.42
C ASP A 67 -54.42 29.15 7.99
N ARG A 68 -54.24 28.90 6.69
CA ARG A 68 -53.04 28.22 6.15
C ARG A 68 -51.77 29.05 6.34
N VAL A 69 -51.83 30.37 6.14
CA VAL A 69 -50.69 31.28 6.38
C VAL A 69 -50.40 31.39 7.87
N LYS A 70 -51.42 31.46 8.73
CA LYS A 70 -51.22 31.41 10.19
C LYS A 70 -50.59 30.10 10.66
N ALA A 71 -50.96 28.97 10.07
CA ALA A 71 -50.37 27.67 10.40
C ALA A 71 -48.88 27.59 10.03
N LEU A 72 -48.44 28.39 9.05
CA LEU A 72 -47.01 28.54 8.71
C LEU A 72 -46.26 29.45 9.69
N GLY A 73 -46.96 30.31 10.46
CA GLY A 73 -46.35 31.19 11.45
C GLY A 73 -45.32 32.14 10.81
N ASP A 74 -44.13 32.22 11.40
CA ASP A 74 -43.00 32.99 10.88
C ASP A 74 -42.12 32.21 9.89
N LEU A 75 -42.51 30.99 9.49
CA LEU A 75 -41.72 30.19 8.57
C LEU A 75 -41.93 30.68 7.13
N ASP A 76 -40.83 31.05 6.48
CA ASP A 76 -40.82 31.30 5.05
C ASP A 76 -41.07 29.99 4.28
N VAL A 77 -41.95 30.07 3.27
CA VAL A 77 -42.32 28.93 2.43
C VAL A 77 -41.12 28.42 1.62
N SER A 78 -40.17 29.31 1.27
CA SER A 78 -38.91 28.92 0.62
C SER A 78 -38.03 28.09 1.56
N ASP A 79 -37.88 28.54 2.81
CA ASP A 79 -37.11 27.83 3.83
C ASP A 79 -37.70 26.46 4.15
N VAL A 80 -39.03 26.35 4.24
CA VAL A 80 -39.72 25.05 4.46
C VAL A 80 -39.44 24.07 3.34
N LYS A 81 -39.49 24.51 2.07
CA LYS A 81 -39.16 23.66 0.92
C LYS A 81 -37.71 23.22 0.95
N SER A 82 -36.77 24.14 1.19
CA SER A 82 -35.35 23.80 1.26
C SER A 82 -35.02 22.82 2.39
N LYS A 83 -35.70 22.93 3.53
CA LYS A 83 -35.55 22.01 4.66
C LYS A 83 -36.14 20.64 4.35
N LEU A 84 -37.27 20.58 3.65
CA LEU A 84 -37.88 19.33 3.17
C LEU A 84 -37.00 18.61 2.15
N GLU A 85 -36.41 19.35 1.21
CA GLU A 85 -35.45 18.79 0.23
C GLU A 85 -34.21 18.23 0.94
N LYS A 86 -33.65 18.96 1.90
CA LYS A 86 -32.52 18.48 2.71
C LYS A 86 -32.88 17.27 3.57
N LEU A 87 -34.10 17.22 4.12
CA LEU A 87 -34.59 16.06 4.86
C LEU A 87 -34.73 14.84 3.95
N ALA A 88 -35.26 15.01 2.74
CA ALA A 88 -35.36 13.96 1.75
C ALA A 88 -33.98 13.45 1.28
N GLU A 89 -33.00 14.35 1.12
CA GLU A 89 -31.61 13.97 0.83
C GLU A 89 -30.98 13.19 2.00
N LEU A 90 -31.22 13.59 3.24
CA LEU A 90 -30.72 12.89 4.43
C LEU A 90 -31.39 11.53 4.63
N GLU A 91 -32.69 11.40 4.37
CA GLU A 91 -33.41 10.12 4.39
C GLU A 91 -32.98 9.19 3.25
N ALA A 92 -32.51 9.73 2.11
CA ALA A 92 -31.96 8.96 1.00
C ALA A 92 -30.55 8.41 1.29
N ILE A 93 -29.83 8.98 2.26
CA ILE A 93 -28.54 8.46 2.72
C ILE A 93 -28.80 7.31 3.69
N ASP A 94 -28.76 6.09 3.17
CA ASP A 94 -28.83 4.88 3.99
C ASP A 94 -27.53 4.74 4.82
N PRO A 95 -27.57 4.91 6.16
CA PRO A 95 -26.38 4.88 7.01
C PRO A 95 -25.68 3.52 6.99
N THR A 96 -26.38 2.44 6.59
CA THR A 96 -25.78 1.12 6.46
C THR A 96 -24.86 1.04 5.24
N LYS A 97 -25.26 1.62 4.10
CA LYS A 97 -24.46 1.63 2.87
C LYS A 97 -23.18 2.47 2.98
N GLU A 98 -23.24 3.60 3.67
CA GLU A 98 -22.03 4.41 3.91
C GLU A 98 -21.09 3.72 4.92
N ALA A 99 -21.64 3.04 5.93
CA ALA A 99 -20.84 2.21 6.83
C ALA A 99 -20.14 1.07 6.09
N ASP A 100 -20.84 0.38 5.18
CA ASP A 100 -20.27 -0.69 4.36
C ASP A 100 -19.18 -0.15 3.42
N LYS A 101 -19.40 0.98 2.74
CA LYS A 101 -18.36 1.63 1.92
C LYS A 101 -17.11 1.98 2.73
N ILE A 102 -17.27 2.50 3.95
CA ILE A 102 -16.15 2.84 4.83
C ILE A 102 -15.43 1.56 5.30
N ALA A 103 -16.18 0.49 5.59
CA ALA A 103 -15.62 -0.80 5.96
C ALA A 103 -14.81 -1.41 4.81
N ASP A 104 -15.34 -1.39 3.59
CA ASP A 104 -14.69 -1.86 2.38
C ASP A 104 -13.43 -1.06 2.06
N GLN A 105 -13.50 0.27 2.15
CA GLN A 105 -12.32 1.13 1.97
C GLN A 105 -11.23 0.83 2.99
N LYS A 106 -11.60 0.61 4.27
CA LYS A 106 -10.64 0.23 5.31
C LYS A 106 -10.07 -1.17 5.09
N ALA A 107 -10.88 -2.12 4.62
CA ALA A 107 -10.44 -3.46 4.30
C ALA A 107 -9.45 -3.43 3.13
N GLN A 108 -9.78 -2.72 2.05
CA GLN A 108 -8.92 -2.54 0.89
C GLN A 108 -7.60 -1.85 1.27
N ALA A 109 -7.65 -0.77 2.05
CA ALA A 109 -6.44 -0.09 2.50
C ALA A 109 -5.53 -0.98 3.35
N LYS A 110 -6.10 -1.91 4.13
CA LYS A 110 -5.32 -2.91 4.89
C LYS A 110 -4.70 -3.96 3.97
N LEU A 111 -5.45 -4.44 2.95
CA LEU A 111 -4.94 -5.37 1.95
C LEU A 111 -3.79 -4.74 1.15
N ASP A 112 -3.99 -3.53 0.63
CA ASP A 112 -2.96 -2.79 -0.12
C ASP A 112 -1.70 -2.53 0.73
N ARG A 113 -1.88 -2.30 2.03
CA ARG A 113 -0.75 -2.18 2.96
C ARG A 113 -0.03 -3.51 3.14
N LEU A 114 -0.78 -4.59 3.38
CA LEU A 114 -0.23 -5.93 3.58
C LEU A 114 0.55 -6.41 2.34
N GLU A 115 0.01 -6.18 1.15
CA GLU A 115 0.66 -6.52 -0.12
C GLU A 115 1.96 -5.74 -0.32
N ARG A 116 1.94 -4.42 -0.05
CA ARG A 116 3.15 -3.60 -0.11
C ARG A 116 4.20 -4.05 0.89
N ASP A 117 3.82 -4.28 2.14
CA ASP A 117 4.72 -4.73 3.21
C ASP A 117 5.29 -6.13 2.88
N HIS A 118 4.46 -7.03 2.35
CA HIS A 118 4.90 -8.36 1.93
C HIS A 118 5.89 -8.29 0.77
N ARG A 119 5.57 -7.51 -0.28
CA ARG A 119 6.45 -7.31 -1.44
C ARG A 119 7.79 -6.72 -1.02
N ALA A 120 7.79 -5.71 -0.15
CA ALA A 120 9.01 -5.11 0.38
C ALA A 120 9.84 -6.12 1.20
N ARG A 121 9.19 -6.96 2.02
CA ARG A 121 9.87 -8.01 2.79
C ARG A 121 10.46 -9.11 1.92
N VAL A 122 9.74 -9.53 0.87
CA VAL A 122 10.25 -10.52 -0.09
C VAL A 122 11.49 -9.96 -0.79
N GLN A 123 11.40 -8.76 -1.36
CA GLN A 123 12.55 -8.11 -2.01
C GLN A 123 13.75 -7.95 -1.06
N ALA A 124 13.52 -7.53 0.18
CA ALA A 124 14.59 -7.41 1.17
C ALA A 124 15.23 -8.77 1.50
N LYS A 125 14.44 -9.84 1.56
CA LYS A 125 14.95 -11.20 1.74
C LYS A 125 15.73 -11.68 0.54
N ASP A 126 15.25 -11.44 -0.68
CA ASP A 126 15.95 -11.84 -1.91
C ASP A 126 17.32 -11.15 -2.02
N ILE A 127 17.37 -9.84 -1.73
CA ILE A 127 18.63 -9.09 -1.66
C ILE A 127 19.56 -9.72 -0.61
N ARG A 128 19.03 -10.06 0.57
CA ARG A 128 19.83 -10.68 1.64
C ARG A 128 20.33 -12.07 1.26
N ILE A 129 19.50 -12.89 0.60
CA ILE A 129 19.86 -14.22 0.11
C ILE A 129 20.99 -14.10 -0.91
N ASN A 130 20.84 -13.23 -1.93
CA ASN A 130 21.88 -13.02 -2.94
C ASN A 130 23.22 -12.57 -2.33
N GLN A 131 23.18 -11.70 -1.31
CA GLN A 131 24.39 -11.28 -0.58
C GLN A 131 25.02 -12.42 0.21
N LEU A 132 24.21 -13.23 0.89
CA LEU A 132 24.68 -14.40 1.65
C LEU A 132 25.25 -15.46 0.72
N GLU A 133 24.57 -15.76 -0.39
CA GLU A 133 25.05 -16.69 -1.42
C GLU A 133 26.37 -16.22 -2.03
N GLY A 134 26.51 -14.94 -2.36
CA GLY A 134 27.78 -14.38 -2.83
C GLY A 134 28.91 -14.51 -1.80
N THR A 135 28.59 -14.34 -0.52
CA THR A 135 29.56 -14.49 0.58
C THR A 135 29.96 -15.95 0.77
N VAL A 136 28.99 -16.86 0.83
CA VAL A 136 29.22 -18.31 0.92
C VAL A 136 30.03 -18.77 -0.28
N ARG A 137 29.68 -18.35 -1.50
CA ARG A 137 30.43 -18.64 -2.72
C ARG A 137 31.90 -18.27 -2.58
N LYS A 138 32.16 -17.01 -2.22
CA LYS A 138 33.53 -16.49 -2.08
C LYS A 138 34.34 -17.25 -1.02
N VAL A 139 33.76 -17.45 0.16
CA VAL A 139 34.45 -18.10 1.29
C VAL A 139 34.72 -19.57 0.98
N SER A 140 33.71 -20.31 0.49
CA SER A 140 33.84 -21.74 0.19
C SER A 140 34.84 -22.01 -0.93
N ILE A 141 34.80 -21.22 -2.02
CA ILE A 141 35.77 -21.34 -3.11
C ILE A 141 37.19 -21.02 -2.61
N GLN A 142 37.36 -19.93 -1.86
CA GLN A 142 38.67 -19.52 -1.35
C GLN A 142 39.25 -20.55 -0.37
N ASP A 143 38.44 -21.09 0.55
CA ASP A 143 38.87 -22.11 1.50
C ASP A 143 39.26 -23.41 0.79
N ALA A 144 38.42 -23.87 -0.14
CA ALA A 144 38.68 -25.08 -0.92
C ALA A 144 39.97 -24.95 -1.76
N ALA A 145 40.17 -23.80 -2.43
CA ALA A 145 41.40 -23.52 -3.18
C ALA A 145 42.62 -23.47 -2.27
N THR A 146 42.54 -22.76 -1.14
CA THR A 146 43.65 -22.62 -0.19
C THR A 146 44.08 -23.98 0.35
N ARG A 147 43.11 -24.83 0.72
CA ARG A 147 43.35 -26.20 1.20
C ARG A 147 44.03 -27.05 0.13
N ALA A 148 43.51 -27.05 -1.10
CA ALA A 148 44.07 -27.83 -2.21
C ALA A 148 45.51 -27.39 -2.55
N ILE A 149 45.76 -26.08 -2.65
CA ILE A 149 47.10 -25.54 -2.92
C ILE A 149 48.08 -25.89 -1.79
N SER A 150 47.64 -25.72 -0.53
CA SER A 150 48.48 -26.03 0.64
C SER A 150 48.83 -27.52 0.71
N LYS A 151 47.85 -28.40 0.44
CA LYS A 151 48.06 -29.85 0.37
C LYS A 151 49.05 -30.22 -0.74
N ALA A 152 49.07 -29.49 -1.84
CA ALA A 152 50.04 -29.65 -2.93
C ALA A 152 51.39 -28.95 -2.67
N ASN A 153 51.63 -28.37 -1.49
CA ASN A 153 52.82 -27.58 -1.16
C ASN A 153 53.07 -26.40 -2.14
N GLY A 154 52.00 -25.80 -2.67
CA GLY A 154 52.06 -24.62 -3.53
C GLY A 154 52.06 -23.31 -2.74
N ASN A 155 52.54 -22.24 -3.38
CA ASN A 155 52.45 -20.89 -2.84
C ASN A 155 51.04 -20.31 -3.08
N ALA A 156 50.23 -20.26 -2.03
CA ALA A 156 48.86 -19.75 -2.10
C ALA A 156 48.76 -18.32 -2.61
N ALA A 157 49.71 -17.44 -2.28
CA ALA A 157 49.65 -16.03 -2.70
C ALA A 157 49.75 -15.86 -4.23
N LEU A 158 50.49 -16.75 -4.90
CA LEU A 158 50.67 -16.73 -6.35
C LEU A 158 49.55 -17.50 -7.07
N LEU A 159 49.14 -18.64 -6.52
CA LEU A 159 48.22 -19.55 -7.20
C LEU A 159 46.73 -19.23 -6.99
N LEU A 160 46.37 -18.60 -5.86
CA LEU A 160 44.96 -18.37 -5.51
C LEU A 160 44.16 -17.60 -6.58
N PRO A 161 44.64 -16.48 -7.15
CA PRO A 161 43.87 -15.74 -8.17
C PRO A 161 43.54 -16.59 -9.39
N HIS A 162 44.50 -17.42 -9.82
CA HIS A 162 44.33 -18.30 -10.98
C HIS A 162 43.39 -19.45 -10.66
N VAL A 163 43.58 -20.12 -9.52
CA VAL A 163 42.72 -21.23 -9.11
C VAL A 163 41.27 -20.78 -8.92
N ILE A 164 41.03 -19.69 -8.18
CA ILE A 164 39.67 -19.19 -7.93
C ILE A 164 38.94 -18.85 -9.24
N SER A 165 39.65 -18.32 -10.25
CA SER A 165 39.04 -17.97 -11.53
C SER A 165 38.46 -19.17 -12.30
N CYS A 166 39.00 -20.36 -12.05
CA CYS A 166 38.59 -21.62 -12.65
C CYS A 166 37.65 -22.45 -11.75
N LEU A 167 37.24 -21.92 -10.60
CA LEU A 167 36.32 -22.60 -9.70
C LEU A 167 34.93 -21.97 -9.78
N ASP A 168 33.93 -22.81 -9.52
CA ASP A 168 32.58 -22.36 -9.26
C ASP A 168 31.93 -23.22 -8.16
N LEU A 169 30.78 -22.76 -7.70
CA LEU A 169 30.05 -23.36 -6.60
C LEU A 169 28.60 -23.63 -7.00
N GLU A 170 28.18 -24.85 -6.72
CA GLU A 170 26.80 -25.30 -6.84
C GLU A 170 26.18 -25.45 -5.45
N LEU A 171 24.93 -25.03 -5.34
CA LEU A 171 24.09 -25.25 -4.18
C LEU A 171 23.11 -26.38 -4.54
N GLY A 172 23.25 -27.53 -3.89
CA GLY A 172 22.34 -28.65 -4.05
C GLY A 172 20.99 -28.39 -3.38
N GLU A 173 19.97 -29.17 -3.74
CA GLU A 173 18.60 -29.02 -3.23
C GLU A 173 18.52 -29.12 -1.69
N ASP A 174 19.40 -29.91 -1.08
CA ASP A 174 19.49 -30.08 0.39
C ASP A 174 20.25 -28.95 1.11
N GLY A 175 20.69 -27.92 0.39
CA GLY A 175 21.56 -26.87 0.92
C GLY A 175 23.04 -27.27 1.02
N ASN A 176 23.40 -28.43 0.49
CA ASN A 176 24.80 -28.87 0.39
C ASN A 176 25.56 -28.01 -0.64
N VAL A 177 26.75 -27.58 -0.27
CA VAL A 177 27.61 -26.75 -1.11
C VAL A 177 28.69 -27.62 -1.74
N ALA A 178 28.76 -27.66 -3.08
CA ALA A 178 29.79 -28.38 -3.81
C ALA A 178 30.60 -27.40 -4.68
N VAL A 179 31.93 -27.40 -4.50
CA VAL A 179 32.84 -26.62 -5.35
C VAL A 179 33.37 -27.52 -6.47
N PHE A 180 33.32 -27.03 -7.70
CA PHE A 180 33.78 -27.75 -8.89
C PHE A 180 34.68 -26.86 -9.76
N VAL A 181 35.46 -27.50 -10.63
CA VAL A 181 36.31 -26.80 -11.61
C VAL A 181 35.48 -26.53 -12.86
N LYS A 182 35.45 -25.28 -13.33
CA LYS A 182 34.76 -24.90 -14.56
C LYS A 182 35.71 -24.83 -15.76
N ASP A 183 35.16 -25.06 -16.95
CA ASP A 183 35.82 -24.84 -18.23
C ASP A 183 35.67 -23.38 -18.72
N GLY A 184 36.19 -23.09 -19.92
CA GLY A 184 36.09 -21.76 -20.54
C GLY A 184 34.66 -21.34 -20.91
N PHE A 185 33.69 -22.27 -20.87
CA PHE A 185 32.28 -22.04 -21.15
C PHE A 185 31.43 -21.98 -19.86
N GLY A 186 32.04 -22.17 -18.69
CA GLY A 186 31.36 -22.17 -17.39
C GLY A 186 30.75 -23.52 -16.99
N ASN A 187 30.98 -24.59 -17.75
CA ASN A 187 30.50 -25.93 -17.42
C ASN A 187 31.50 -26.67 -16.55
N ARG A 188 31.06 -27.75 -15.89
CA ARG A 188 31.94 -28.65 -15.15
C ARG A 188 33.01 -29.21 -16.07
N ARG A 189 34.27 -29.00 -15.70
CA ARG A 189 35.40 -29.57 -16.42
C ARG A 189 35.45 -31.07 -16.12
N VAL A 190 35.59 -31.88 -17.16
CA VAL A 190 35.72 -33.33 -17.05
C VAL A 190 37.15 -33.76 -17.31
N LYS A 191 37.58 -34.85 -16.67
CA LYS A 191 38.86 -35.52 -16.93
C LYS A 191 38.76 -36.34 -18.21
N SER A 192 39.91 -36.79 -18.72
CA SER A 192 39.99 -37.73 -19.84
C SER A 192 39.27 -39.08 -19.59
N SER A 193 39.04 -39.43 -18.32
CA SER A 193 38.26 -40.61 -17.92
C SER A 193 36.75 -40.42 -18.00
N GLY A 194 36.26 -39.22 -18.30
CA GLY A 194 34.84 -38.87 -18.33
C GLY A 194 34.23 -38.53 -16.96
N ALA A 195 35.00 -38.56 -15.88
CA ALA A 195 34.57 -38.11 -14.55
C ALA A 195 34.82 -36.61 -14.35
N ASP A 196 34.02 -35.96 -13.49
CA ASP A 196 34.21 -34.56 -13.12
C ASP A 196 35.62 -34.31 -12.54
N MET A 197 36.23 -33.20 -12.93
CA MET A 197 37.53 -32.76 -12.43
C MET A 197 37.36 -32.09 -11.06
N GLY A 198 38.03 -32.65 -10.05
CA GLY A 198 38.12 -32.06 -8.73
C GLY A 198 39.19 -30.97 -8.65
N ILE A 199 39.15 -30.20 -7.56
CA ILE A 199 40.11 -29.11 -7.31
C ILE A 199 41.53 -29.67 -7.17
N GLU A 200 41.70 -30.82 -6.53
CA GLU A 200 43.01 -31.46 -6.39
C GLU A 200 43.61 -31.87 -7.74
N ASP A 201 42.79 -32.37 -8.67
CA ASP A 201 43.24 -32.74 -10.01
C ASP A 201 43.70 -31.50 -10.79
N PHE A 202 42.95 -30.40 -10.68
CA PHE A 202 43.32 -29.14 -11.33
C PHE A 202 44.60 -28.55 -10.73
N VAL A 203 44.79 -28.61 -9.41
CA VAL A 203 46.05 -28.17 -8.78
C VAL A 203 47.22 -29.07 -9.20
N ALA A 204 47.00 -30.36 -9.42
CA ALA A 204 48.02 -31.25 -9.96
C ALA A 204 48.38 -30.91 -11.43
N GLU A 205 47.41 -30.52 -12.24
CA GLU A 205 47.63 -30.02 -13.61
C GLU A 205 48.47 -28.73 -13.59
N LEU A 206 48.16 -27.78 -12.71
CA LEU A 206 48.95 -26.56 -12.53
C LEU A 206 50.38 -26.86 -12.10
N ARG A 207 50.59 -27.88 -11.27
CA ARG A 207 51.93 -28.30 -10.86
C ARG A 207 52.76 -28.85 -12.02
N ALA A 208 52.10 -29.45 -13.03
CA ALA A 208 52.74 -30.00 -14.21
C ALA A 208 52.92 -28.96 -15.34
N SER A 209 52.27 -27.80 -15.25
CA SER A 209 52.40 -26.70 -16.21
C SER A 209 53.70 -25.94 -16.00
N ASP A 210 54.42 -25.65 -17.10
CA ASP A 210 55.66 -24.87 -17.06
C ASP A 210 55.47 -23.46 -16.45
N ASP A 211 54.30 -22.85 -16.68
CA ASP A 211 53.98 -21.50 -16.23
C ASP A 211 53.83 -21.41 -14.71
N PHE A 212 53.32 -22.47 -14.07
CA PHE A 212 52.96 -22.47 -12.66
C PHE A 212 53.82 -23.42 -11.81
N ALA A 213 54.63 -24.28 -12.42
CA ALA A 213 55.50 -25.23 -11.71
C ALA A 213 56.40 -24.55 -10.69
N SER A 214 56.92 -23.35 -10.99
CA SER A 214 57.77 -22.55 -10.09
C SER A 214 57.07 -22.12 -8.80
N ALA A 215 55.74 -22.03 -8.79
CA ALA A 215 54.96 -21.69 -7.61
C ALA A 215 54.78 -22.88 -6.65
N PHE A 216 55.20 -24.08 -7.02
CA PHE A 216 55.20 -25.26 -6.18
C PHE A 216 56.59 -25.57 -5.64
N LYS A 217 56.68 -26.02 -4.39
CA LYS A 217 57.95 -26.51 -3.86
C LYS A 217 58.40 -27.75 -4.64
N ALA A 218 59.64 -27.73 -5.13
CA ALA A 218 60.29 -28.88 -5.73
C ALA A 218 60.29 -30.06 -4.75
N SER A 219 59.93 -31.26 -5.21
CA SER A 219 59.99 -32.45 -4.36
C SER A 219 61.45 -32.89 -4.26
N GLY A 220 62.15 -32.40 -3.23
CA GLY A 220 63.42 -32.98 -2.76
C GLY A 220 64.58 -32.91 -3.75
N GLN A 221 65.26 -31.76 -3.80
CA GLN A 221 66.72 -31.74 -3.83
C GLN A 221 67.17 -30.40 -3.22
N THR A 222 67.41 -30.39 -1.92
CA THR A 222 68.14 -29.31 -1.26
C THR A 222 69.57 -29.38 -1.79
N GLY A 223 69.88 -28.59 -2.81
CA GLY A 223 71.25 -28.39 -3.27
C GLY A 223 72.08 -27.92 -2.09
N GLY A 224 73.02 -28.77 -1.65
CA GLY A 224 73.96 -28.46 -0.59
C GLY A 224 74.92 -27.37 -1.04
N GLY A 225 74.50 -26.12 -0.94
CA GLY A 225 75.36 -24.95 -1.03
C GLY A 225 76.08 -24.78 0.30
N THR A 226 77.33 -25.25 0.37
CA THR A 226 78.27 -25.00 1.45
C THR A 226 78.46 -23.49 1.65
N VAL A 227 77.92 -22.93 2.73
CA VAL A 227 78.37 -21.63 3.27
C VAL A 227 79.59 -21.88 4.15
N GLY A 228 80.68 -21.18 3.82
CA GLY A 228 81.97 -21.26 4.49
C GLY A 228 81.86 -21.04 6.00
N SER A 229 82.53 -21.92 6.73
CA SER A 229 82.69 -21.89 8.18
C SER A 229 83.61 -20.73 8.58
N ASP A 230 83.04 -19.64 9.12
CA ASP A 230 83.75 -18.78 10.07
C ASP A 230 83.31 -19.11 11.50
N GLY A 231 84.30 -19.49 12.30
CA GLY A 231 84.13 -20.13 13.60
C GLY A 231 83.41 -19.26 14.64
N LYS A 232 82.38 -19.84 15.24
CA LYS A 232 81.97 -19.52 16.61
C LYS A 232 81.31 -20.74 17.25
N ALA A 233 81.84 -21.11 18.42
CA ALA A 233 81.46 -22.28 19.22
C ALA A 233 79.93 -22.44 19.41
N PRO A 234 79.42 -23.69 19.53
CA PRO A 234 77.99 -23.94 19.50
C PRO A 234 77.36 -23.51 20.83
N ARG A 235 76.42 -22.57 20.76
CA ARG A 235 75.45 -22.36 21.85
C ARG A 235 74.28 -23.29 21.59
N PHE A 236 74.09 -24.26 22.48
CA PHE A 236 72.83 -24.98 22.59
C PHE A 236 71.68 -23.96 22.73
N HIS A 237 70.85 -23.83 21.71
CA HIS A 237 69.58 -23.11 21.79
C HIS A 237 68.49 -24.08 22.23
N THR A 238 68.03 -23.97 23.46
CA THR A 238 66.65 -24.39 23.75
C THR A 238 65.77 -23.21 23.34
N ASN A 239 64.74 -23.49 22.52
CA ASN A 239 63.80 -22.49 21.97
C ASN A 239 62.86 -21.92 23.05
N GLU A 240 63.37 -21.58 24.23
CA GLU A 240 62.58 -20.98 25.30
C GLU A 240 62.85 -19.47 25.36
N PRO A 241 61.80 -18.64 25.25
CA PRO A 241 61.92 -17.18 25.26
C PRO A 241 62.43 -16.68 26.62
N ARG A 242 63.30 -15.66 26.61
CA ARG A 242 63.85 -15.06 27.84
C ARG A 242 62.82 -14.21 28.56
N LYS A 243 62.94 -14.11 29.87
CA LYS A 243 61.97 -13.39 30.72
C LYS A 243 61.90 -11.90 30.37
N SER A 244 63.03 -11.26 30.04
CA SER A 244 63.09 -9.86 29.58
C SER A 244 62.36 -9.59 28.27
N GLU A 245 62.24 -10.61 27.41
CA GLU A 245 61.71 -10.47 26.04
C GLU A 245 60.20 -10.73 25.97
N MET A 246 59.60 -11.29 27.03
CA MET A 246 58.16 -11.56 27.10
C MET A 246 57.38 -10.34 27.57
N SER A 247 56.32 -10.00 26.82
CA SER A 247 55.31 -9.03 27.25
C SER A 247 54.47 -9.55 28.43
N PHE A 248 53.77 -8.68 29.16
CA PHE A 248 52.95 -9.09 30.30
C PHE A 248 51.91 -10.18 29.94
N ALA A 249 51.31 -10.10 28.75
CA ALA A 249 50.37 -11.11 28.27
C ALA A 249 51.04 -12.47 28.00
N GLN A 250 52.25 -12.46 27.43
CA GLN A 250 53.03 -13.67 27.14
C GLN A 250 53.54 -14.33 28.42
N ARG A 251 53.90 -13.54 29.44
CA ARG A 251 54.27 -14.05 30.77
C ARG A 251 53.10 -14.76 31.44
N GLY A 252 51.91 -14.16 31.39
CA GLY A 252 50.68 -14.77 31.92
C GLY A 252 50.35 -16.10 31.24
N ALA A 253 50.42 -16.15 29.91
CA ALA A 253 50.19 -17.36 29.14
C ALA A 253 51.22 -18.46 29.45
N PHE A 254 52.50 -18.10 29.59
CA PHE A 254 53.56 -19.05 29.90
C PHE A 254 53.45 -19.61 31.32
N ILE A 255 53.17 -18.77 32.32
CA ILE A 255 52.93 -19.22 33.71
C ILE A 255 51.71 -20.13 33.77
N SER A 256 50.65 -19.82 33.01
CA SER A 256 49.46 -20.68 32.96
C SER A 256 49.73 -22.05 32.32
N ALA A 257 50.64 -22.13 31.35
CA ALA A 257 50.94 -23.37 30.64
C ALA A 257 52.01 -24.23 31.32
N HIS A 258 53.00 -23.60 31.98
CA HIS A 258 54.20 -24.28 32.50
C HIS A 258 54.43 -24.08 34.00
N GLY A 259 53.63 -23.24 34.65
CA GLY A 259 53.73 -22.94 36.08
C GLY A 259 54.70 -21.81 36.41
N LEU A 260 54.54 -21.25 37.61
CA LEU A 260 55.32 -20.11 38.09
C LEU A 260 56.81 -20.47 38.31
N GLU A 261 57.10 -21.69 38.76
CA GLU A 261 58.47 -22.14 38.99
C GLU A 261 59.28 -22.28 37.70
N ALA A 262 58.66 -22.73 36.60
CA ALA A 262 59.29 -22.81 35.30
C ALA A 262 59.60 -21.40 34.75
N PHE A 263 58.67 -20.47 34.93
CA PHE A 263 58.86 -19.07 34.53
C PHE A 263 60.00 -18.37 35.29
N GLN A 264 60.23 -18.71 36.56
CA GLN A 264 61.33 -18.15 37.35
C GLN A 264 62.71 -18.72 36.97
N LYS A 265 62.75 -19.92 36.38
CA LYS A 265 63.98 -20.55 35.87
C LYS A 265 64.38 -20.03 34.48
N LEU A 266 63.49 -19.33 33.78
CA LEU A 266 63.85 -18.62 32.55
C LEU A 266 64.89 -17.54 32.85
N LYS A 267 65.92 -17.47 32.01
CA LYS A 267 66.98 -16.45 32.14
C LYS A 267 66.35 -15.05 32.09
N SER A 268 66.75 -14.21 33.05
CA SER A 268 66.35 -12.81 33.15
C SER A 268 66.66 -12.07 31.87
#